data_AF-A0A924B6W5-F1
#
_entry.id   AF-A0A924B6W5-F1
#
_cell.length_a   1.000
_cell.length_b   1.000
_cell.length_c   1.000
_cell.angle_alpha   90.00
_cell.angle_beta   90.00
_cell.angle_gamma   90.00
#
_symmetry.space_group_name_H-M   'P 1'
#
loop_
_entity.id
_entity.type
_entity.pdbx_description
1 polymer ?
#
loop_
_entity_poly.entity_id
_entity_poly.type
_entity_poly.pdbx_seq_one_letter_code
_entity_poly.pdbx_strand_id
1 'polypeptide(L)'
;MKSADVIVCSFFTADDYYRDHALRLQANLESLGLGFDLREIEKKPGEDWADICRKKVGFIADVCLANPDKKVFWIDVDCEIYSLPDFVHYSTADIIGFQRGFSTPRSIGYENRTRFWEPCFWGINTTPQARRMIADAHALEQTATVRATDDYFFEEAWSANATNLTFQIIPSNCAVGRGRSSFDAKPAFFKFGSSGAVEEFKGKVAQHKGKKRKLSMRGKALFRAKRLEATLPPAMSRKLRQVADQAGITGLLTAHKHKAPNNKLVSAMNTAAKKGQTDQVSAALAEYESQFLATERERGNIRAAHSFLYYSSKPSTETLTMAWWDKPHPGNYGDWLAPFIVDHYTDKSITFQALTSRAPRNHLVTVGSVGRFVKSSSVVVGTGVSSFDYPLNSKAKYYSLRGPRTAQLLRDSGGPDVESFGDPAIVLRKIVPIQRGTTNGRIAFVRHFTHIQVPVTLLENMDEFNVLLSHPDEIRKFIETLNQYDSVVTSAMHVMITCHSYGIPCSMVSFTGFEGKVHGTGIKYGDYSLGAGLEPLDPISINPDLTKVDFASIMHDFRVSDVKVDEVEEALKAGVKHFKR
;
A
#
# COMPACT_ATOMS: atom_id res chain seq x y z
N MET A 1 24.49 19.76 16.81
CA MET A 1 24.45 19.22 15.43
C MET A 1 24.39 17.71 15.53
N LYS A 2 23.33 17.07 15.04
CA LYS A 2 23.19 15.60 15.09
C LYS A 2 24.25 14.86 14.24
N SER A 3 25.01 15.53 13.35
CA SER A 3 25.78 14.83 12.31
C SER A 3 27.25 14.52 12.58
N ALA A 4 27.83 14.91 13.72
CA ALA A 4 29.26 14.79 13.94
C ALA A 4 29.72 13.36 14.30
N ASP A 5 28.82 12.50 14.81
CA ASP A 5 29.14 11.16 15.33
C ASP A 5 28.82 10.01 14.36
N VAL A 6 28.37 10.32 13.13
CA VAL A 6 28.02 9.31 12.11
C VAL A 6 28.65 9.65 10.76
N ILE A 7 28.98 8.62 9.98
CA ILE A 7 29.38 8.75 8.58
C ILE A 7 28.64 7.71 7.73
N VAL A 8 28.00 8.16 6.65
CA VAL A 8 27.34 7.29 5.68
C VAL A 8 28.30 7.03 4.52
N CYS A 9 28.54 5.77 4.18
CA CYS A 9 29.51 5.41 3.15
C CYS A 9 28.90 4.54 2.06
N SER A 10 29.38 4.73 0.84
CA SER A 10 29.05 3.92 -0.33
C SER A 10 30.16 4.00 -1.38
N PHE A 11 30.11 3.13 -2.38
CA PHE A 11 30.93 3.28 -3.58
C PHE A 11 30.10 3.03 -4.83
N PHE A 12 30.63 3.49 -5.96
CA PHE A 12 30.02 3.33 -7.28
C PHE A 12 31.07 3.09 -8.35
N THR A 13 30.68 2.43 -9.44
CA THR A 13 31.53 2.27 -10.62
C THR A 13 31.40 3.50 -11.54
N ALA A 14 32.42 3.74 -12.37
CA ALA A 14 32.52 4.92 -13.22
C ALA A 14 31.51 4.99 -14.40
N ASP A 15 30.58 4.04 -14.50
CA ASP A 15 29.52 4.11 -15.51
C ASP A 15 28.44 5.14 -15.14
N ASP A 16 27.85 5.75 -16.16
CA ASP A 16 26.89 6.85 -16.01
C ASP A 16 25.72 6.46 -15.11
N TYR A 17 25.26 5.21 -15.17
CA TYR A 17 24.16 4.72 -14.34
C TYR A 17 24.48 4.81 -12.85
N TYR A 18 25.61 4.27 -12.41
CA TYR A 18 25.98 4.32 -10.99
C TYR A 18 26.49 5.70 -10.54
N ARG A 19 27.07 6.49 -11.44
CA ARG A 19 27.43 7.89 -11.16
C ARG A 19 26.20 8.76 -10.90
N ASP A 20 25.13 8.58 -11.66
CA ASP A 20 23.86 9.30 -11.44
C ASP A 20 23.19 8.93 -10.12
N HIS A 21 23.32 7.67 -9.68
CA HIS A 21 22.88 7.25 -8.34
C HIS A 21 23.75 7.88 -7.25
N ALA A 22 25.07 7.93 -7.43
CA ALA A 22 25.98 8.53 -6.47
C ALA A 22 25.73 10.03 -6.27
N LEU A 23 25.53 10.79 -7.35
CA LEU A 23 25.19 12.21 -7.28
C LEU A 23 23.87 12.46 -6.54
N ARG A 24 22.86 11.61 -6.79
CA ARG A 24 21.57 11.69 -6.09
C ARG A 24 21.71 11.35 -4.61
N LEU A 25 22.46 10.30 -4.27
CA LEU A 25 22.72 9.93 -2.88
C LEU A 25 23.51 11.04 -2.17
N GLN A 26 24.51 11.63 -2.82
CA GLN A 26 25.26 12.76 -2.27
C GLN A 26 24.34 13.93 -1.92
N ALA A 27 23.56 14.42 -2.89
CA ALA A 27 22.61 15.51 -2.67
C ALA A 27 21.59 15.17 -1.57
N ASN A 28 21.17 13.90 -1.49
CA ASN A 28 20.29 13.40 -0.44
C ASN A 28 20.94 13.50 0.95
N LEU A 29 22.18 13.02 1.11
CA LEU A 29 22.91 13.07 2.38
C LEU A 29 23.23 14.51 2.81
N GLU A 30 23.61 15.37 1.88
CA GLU A 30 23.83 16.81 2.10
C GLU A 30 22.55 17.49 2.60
N SER A 31 21.40 17.21 1.98
CA SER A 31 20.11 17.78 2.41
C SER A 31 19.69 17.37 3.83
N LEU A 32 20.15 16.20 4.29
CA LEU A 32 19.92 15.70 5.65
C LEU A 32 21.00 16.16 6.64
N GLY A 33 22.03 16.86 6.14
CA GLY A 33 23.18 17.29 6.93
C GLY A 33 24.04 16.14 7.45
N LEU A 34 24.00 14.97 6.82
CA LEU A 34 24.76 13.79 7.25
C LEU A 34 26.16 13.80 6.65
N GLY A 35 27.19 13.47 7.45
CA GLY A 35 28.54 13.27 6.93
C GLY A 35 28.60 12.02 6.05
N PHE A 36 29.38 12.06 4.96
CA PHE A 36 29.45 10.94 4.02
C PHE A 36 30.85 10.69 3.43
N ASP A 37 31.05 9.47 2.95
CA ASP A 37 32.23 9.01 2.20
C ASP A 37 31.77 8.19 0.99
N LEU A 38 31.67 8.86 -0.16
CA LEU A 38 31.25 8.28 -1.43
C LEU A 38 32.44 8.24 -2.38
N ARG A 39 32.89 7.03 -2.77
CA ARG A 39 34.07 6.88 -3.63
C ARG A 39 33.71 6.22 -4.95
N GLU A 40 34.23 6.77 -6.03
CA GLU A 40 34.26 6.07 -7.32
C GLU A 40 35.32 4.96 -7.25
N ILE A 41 34.98 3.77 -7.74
CA ILE A 41 35.92 2.64 -7.84
C ILE A 41 36.11 2.21 -9.30
N GLU A 42 37.35 1.88 -9.64
CA GLU A 42 37.67 1.35 -10.95
C GLU A 42 37.28 -0.13 -11.06
N LYS A 43 36.57 -0.46 -12.15
CA LYS A 43 36.29 -1.84 -12.55
C LYS A 43 37.42 -2.34 -13.44
N LYS A 44 38.19 -3.31 -12.95
CA LYS A 44 39.30 -3.89 -13.70
C LYS A 44 38.79 -4.78 -14.85
N PRO A 45 39.54 -4.91 -15.96
CA PRO A 45 39.19 -5.83 -17.03
C PRO A 45 38.98 -7.26 -16.50
N GLY A 46 37.82 -7.85 -16.79
CA GLY A 46 37.45 -9.20 -16.36
C GLY A 46 36.71 -9.29 -15.02
N GLU A 47 36.63 -8.20 -14.23
CA GLU A 47 35.78 -8.17 -13.04
C GLU A 47 34.29 -8.17 -13.44
N ASP A 48 33.50 -8.97 -12.75
CA ASP A 48 32.05 -8.98 -12.88
C ASP A 48 31.35 -8.34 -11.67
N TRP A 49 30.02 -8.40 -11.68
CA TRP A 49 29.21 -7.81 -10.61
C TRP A 49 29.53 -8.40 -9.22
N ALA A 50 29.88 -9.68 -9.13
CA ALA A 50 30.20 -10.31 -7.85
C ALA A 50 31.53 -9.82 -7.29
N ASP A 51 32.52 -9.59 -8.17
CA ASP A 51 33.81 -9.02 -7.80
C ASP A 51 33.65 -7.58 -7.31
N ILE A 52 32.80 -6.80 -7.97
CA ILE A 52 32.45 -5.43 -7.52
C ILE A 52 31.75 -5.46 -6.16
N CYS A 53 30.76 -6.33 -5.96
CA CYS A 53 30.08 -6.46 -4.67
C CYS A 53 31.06 -6.84 -3.55
N ARG A 54 31.99 -7.77 -3.81
CA ARG A 54 33.00 -8.21 -2.83
C ARG A 54 33.87 -7.05 -2.31
N LYS A 55 34.18 -6.04 -3.12
CA LYS A 55 34.96 -4.85 -2.71
C LYS A 55 34.34 -4.08 -1.54
N LYS A 56 33.03 -4.24 -1.27
CA LYS A 56 32.34 -3.67 -0.11
C LYS A 56 32.98 -4.04 1.22
N VAL A 57 33.52 -5.25 1.34
CA VAL A 57 34.09 -5.73 2.61
C VAL A 57 35.31 -4.90 3.00
N GLY A 58 36.29 -4.77 2.10
CA GLY A 58 37.48 -3.94 2.33
C GLY A 58 37.15 -2.45 2.44
N PHE A 59 36.27 -1.95 1.59
CA PHE A 59 35.84 -0.55 1.64
C PHE A 59 35.27 -0.15 3.00
N ILE A 60 34.34 -0.94 3.55
CA ILE A 60 33.75 -0.66 4.86
C ILE A 60 34.82 -0.73 5.97
N ALA A 61 35.76 -1.67 5.89
CA ALA A 61 36.87 -1.78 6.83
C ALA A 61 37.75 -0.52 6.82
N ASP A 62 38.10 -0.01 5.63
CA ASP A 62 38.88 1.22 5.47
C ASP A 62 38.16 2.44 6.07
N VAL A 63 36.86 2.57 5.82
CA VAL A 63 36.05 3.67 6.39
C VAL A 63 35.98 3.57 7.91
N CYS A 64 35.86 2.35 8.46
CA CYS A 64 35.88 2.12 9.90
C CYS A 64 37.22 2.51 10.53
N LEU A 65 38.35 2.20 9.87
CA LEU A 65 39.69 2.54 10.34
C LEU A 65 39.94 4.06 10.27
N ALA A 66 39.47 4.72 9.21
CA ALA A 66 39.60 6.17 9.05
C ALA A 66 38.71 6.98 10.01
N ASN A 67 37.67 6.36 10.57
CA ASN A 67 36.69 7.03 11.46
C ASN A 67 36.50 6.23 12.76
N PRO A 68 37.52 6.15 13.64
CA PRO A 68 37.46 5.32 14.86
C PRO A 68 36.37 5.77 15.83
N ASP A 69 36.05 7.06 15.86
CA ASP A 69 35.13 7.74 16.77
C ASP A 69 33.72 7.94 16.22
N LYS A 70 33.45 7.55 14.97
CA LYS A 70 32.12 7.69 14.34
C LYS A 70 31.47 6.36 14.01
N LYS A 71 30.15 6.26 14.20
CA LYS A 71 29.38 5.12 13.70
C LYS A 71 29.38 5.15 12.17
N VAL A 72 29.61 4.00 11.54
CA VAL A 72 29.69 3.88 10.08
C VAL A 72 28.41 3.25 9.57
N PHE A 73 27.74 3.91 8.62
CA PHE A 73 26.54 3.39 7.97
C PHE A 73 26.84 3.07 6.50
N TRP A 74 26.80 1.79 6.13
CA TRP A 74 26.77 1.41 4.72
C TRP A 74 25.37 1.63 4.15
N ILE A 75 25.32 2.16 2.94
CA ILE A 75 24.13 2.20 2.08
C ILE A 75 24.52 1.81 0.66
N ASP A 76 23.75 0.94 -0.01
CA ASP A 76 23.97 0.71 -1.45
C ASP A 76 23.68 2.01 -2.23
N VAL A 77 24.51 2.33 -3.23
CA VAL A 77 24.45 3.64 -3.91
C VAL A 77 23.12 3.92 -4.61
N ASP A 78 22.38 2.87 -5.00
CA ASP A 78 21.08 2.97 -5.64
C ASP A 78 19.89 3.06 -4.65
N CYS A 79 20.18 3.18 -3.35
CA CYS A 79 19.18 3.38 -2.31
C CYS A 79 19.03 4.86 -1.92
N GLU A 80 17.93 5.19 -1.25
CA GLU A 80 17.63 6.54 -0.76
C GLU A 80 17.32 6.50 0.75
N ILE A 81 17.68 7.56 1.48
CA ILE A 81 17.24 7.78 2.86
C ILE A 81 16.47 9.10 2.99
N TYR A 82 15.37 9.10 3.73
CA TYR A 82 14.51 10.28 3.91
C TYR A 82 14.73 10.97 5.26
N SER A 83 15.30 10.23 6.21
CA SER A 83 15.74 10.71 7.52
C SER A 83 16.66 9.66 8.14
N LEU A 84 17.39 10.02 9.19
CA LEU A 84 18.05 9.06 10.07
C LEU A 84 17.33 9.07 11.43
N PRO A 85 16.40 8.15 11.68
CA PRO A 85 15.61 8.16 12.92
C PRO A 85 16.50 8.03 14.16
N ASP A 86 16.09 8.62 15.29
CA ASP A 86 16.89 8.61 16.53
C ASP A 86 17.25 7.18 17.00
N PHE A 87 16.35 6.21 16.82
CA PHE A 87 16.62 4.80 17.18
C PHE A 87 17.67 4.13 16.28
N VAL A 88 17.93 4.69 15.10
CA VAL A 88 19.00 4.25 14.19
C VAL A 88 20.27 5.02 14.52
N HIS A 89 20.17 6.35 14.60
CA HIS A 89 21.28 7.26 14.91
C HIS A 89 21.98 6.93 16.24
N TYR A 90 21.19 6.78 17.30
CA TYR A 90 21.66 6.58 18.67
C TYR A 90 21.58 5.12 19.11
N SER A 91 21.53 4.18 18.15
CA SER A 91 21.63 2.75 18.47
C SER A 91 22.89 2.47 19.28
N THR A 92 22.73 1.78 20.41
CA THR A 92 23.84 1.30 21.25
C THR A 92 24.32 -0.09 20.83
N ALA A 93 23.60 -0.76 19.93
CA ALA A 93 23.98 -2.08 19.44
C ALA A 93 25.29 -2.01 18.63
N ASP A 94 26.07 -3.10 18.64
CA ASP A 94 27.28 -3.23 17.83
C ASP A 94 26.96 -3.16 16.34
N ILE A 95 25.88 -3.86 15.93
CA ILE A 95 25.38 -3.88 14.56
C ILE A 95 23.88 -3.55 14.53
N ILE A 96 23.47 -2.67 13.62
CA ILE A 96 22.05 -2.37 13.34
C ILE A 96 21.76 -2.52 11.85
N GLY A 97 20.62 -3.11 11.49
CA GLY A 97 20.26 -3.28 10.09
C GLY A 97 18.92 -3.95 9.86
N PHE A 98 18.57 -4.16 8.59
CA PHE A 98 17.39 -4.94 8.23
C PHE A 98 17.70 -6.44 8.25
N GLN A 99 16.72 -7.25 8.67
CA GLN A 99 16.82 -8.70 8.51
C GLN A 99 16.70 -9.09 7.03
N ARG A 100 17.39 -10.16 6.60
CA ARG A 100 17.38 -10.66 5.23
C ARG A 100 15.97 -10.81 4.65
N GLY A 101 15.75 -10.16 3.53
CA GLY A 101 14.48 -10.09 2.80
C GLY A 101 13.42 -9.23 3.49
N PHE A 102 13.84 -8.28 4.33
CA PHE A 102 12.98 -7.39 5.12
C PHE A 102 11.91 -8.17 5.92
N SER A 103 12.33 -9.27 6.57
CA SER A 103 11.41 -10.10 7.34
C SER A 103 11.11 -9.53 8.74
N THR A 104 10.05 -10.03 9.35
CA THR A 104 9.62 -9.61 10.69
C THR A 104 10.36 -10.38 11.77
N PRO A 105 10.47 -9.85 13.01
CA PRO A 105 11.04 -10.58 14.15
C PRO A 105 10.43 -11.96 14.40
N ARG A 106 9.16 -12.19 14.03
CA ARG A 106 8.50 -13.52 14.13
C ARG A 106 9.09 -14.60 13.21
N SER A 107 9.96 -14.21 12.28
CA SER A 107 10.64 -15.08 11.33
C SER A 107 12.15 -14.83 11.35
N ILE A 108 12.66 -14.34 12.49
CA ILE A 108 14.08 -14.07 12.72
C ILE A 108 14.91 -15.36 12.66
N GLY A 109 16.18 -15.26 12.26
CA GLY A 109 17.15 -16.34 12.37
C GLY A 109 17.21 -17.33 11.19
N TYR A 110 18.06 -18.35 11.38
CA TYR A 110 18.53 -19.25 10.32
C TYR A 110 17.56 -20.35 9.90
N GLU A 111 16.47 -20.53 10.65
CA GLU A 111 15.40 -21.47 10.29
C GLU A 111 14.67 -21.06 8.99
N ASN A 112 14.61 -19.76 8.70
CA ASN A 112 13.85 -19.18 7.60
C ASN A 112 14.74 -18.61 6.49
N ARG A 113 15.98 -18.21 6.83
CA ARG A 113 16.93 -17.54 5.95
C ARG A 113 18.30 -18.19 6.09
N THR A 114 19.08 -18.16 5.02
CA THR A 114 20.46 -18.65 5.03
C THR A 114 21.46 -17.59 5.47
N ARG A 115 20.99 -16.35 5.60
CA ARG A 115 21.75 -15.17 6.01
C ARG A 115 20.89 -14.37 6.97
N PHE A 116 21.51 -13.75 7.96
CA PHE A 116 20.80 -12.98 8.99
C PHE A 116 20.39 -11.61 8.46
N TRP A 117 21.32 -10.89 7.84
CA TRP A 117 21.18 -9.49 7.49
C TRP A 117 20.87 -9.25 6.00
N GLU A 118 20.21 -8.13 5.71
CA GLU A 118 20.08 -7.58 4.36
C GLU A 118 21.25 -6.63 4.08
N PRO A 119 22.12 -6.89 3.09
CA PRO A 119 23.39 -6.17 2.89
C PRO A 119 23.25 -4.80 2.17
N CYS A 120 22.13 -4.09 2.35
CA CYS A 120 21.86 -2.82 1.66
C CYS A 120 21.84 -1.58 2.57
N PHE A 121 21.66 -1.79 3.87
CA PHE A 121 21.72 -0.73 4.88
C PHE A 121 22.15 -1.32 6.22
N TRP A 122 23.34 -0.94 6.69
CA TRP A 122 23.97 -1.47 7.91
C TRP A 122 24.62 -0.34 8.69
N GLY A 123 24.35 -0.26 10.00
CA GLY A 123 25.09 0.57 10.94
C GLY A 123 26.07 -0.27 11.75
N ILE A 124 27.30 0.23 11.86
CA ILE A 124 28.43 -0.38 12.56
C ILE A 124 28.88 0.60 13.64
N ASN A 125 28.84 0.16 14.88
CA ASN A 125 29.19 1.01 16.01
C ASN A 125 30.70 1.18 16.19
N THR A 126 31.11 2.07 17.09
CA THR A 126 32.52 2.33 17.43
C THR A 126 33.10 1.33 18.43
N THR A 127 32.29 0.36 18.88
CA THR A 127 32.69 -0.64 19.88
C THR A 127 33.77 -1.57 19.34
N PRO A 128 34.69 -2.07 20.20
CA PRO A 128 35.71 -3.03 19.79
C PRO A 128 35.13 -4.27 19.08
N GLN A 129 33.97 -4.76 19.53
CA GLN A 129 33.30 -5.93 18.98
C GLN A 129 32.77 -5.68 17.56
N ALA A 130 32.08 -4.54 17.33
CA ALA A 130 31.60 -4.16 16.00
C ALA A 130 32.77 -4.03 15.01
N ARG A 131 33.83 -3.33 15.42
CA ARG A 131 35.03 -3.14 14.58
C ARG A 131 35.75 -4.46 14.32
N ARG A 132 35.83 -5.34 15.32
CA ARG A 132 36.44 -6.67 15.17
C ARG A 132 35.72 -7.51 14.12
N MET A 133 34.38 -7.52 14.12
CA MET A 133 33.61 -8.25 13.11
C MET A 133 33.93 -7.77 11.70
N ILE A 134 34.02 -6.46 11.48
CA ILE A 134 34.36 -5.90 10.16
C ILE A 134 35.81 -6.25 9.76
N ALA A 135 36.75 -6.17 10.70
CA ALA A 135 38.14 -6.56 10.46
C ALA A 135 38.27 -8.05 10.11
N ASP A 136 37.55 -8.93 10.80
CA ASP A 136 37.54 -10.38 10.49
C ASP A 136 36.91 -10.66 9.11
N ALA A 137 35.85 -9.94 8.74
CA ALA A 137 35.25 -10.06 7.41
C ALA A 137 36.27 -9.70 6.33
N HIS A 138 37.01 -8.60 6.51
CA HIS A 138 38.04 -8.17 5.56
C HIS A 138 39.22 -9.15 5.52
N ALA A 139 39.72 -9.62 6.66
CA ALA A 139 40.79 -10.61 6.71
C ALA A 139 40.41 -11.92 5.99
N LEU A 140 39.17 -12.37 6.18
CA LEU A 140 38.64 -13.53 5.45
C LEU A 140 38.53 -13.23 3.95
N GLU A 141 38.01 -12.06 3.57
CA GLU A 141 37.90 -11.67 2.17
C GLU A 141 39.27 -11.64 1.46
N GLN A 142 40.35 -11.25 2.12
CA GLN A 142 41.69 -11.24 1.53
C GLN A 142 42.28 -12.65 1.32
N THR A 143 41.90 -13.61 2.14
CA THR A 143 42.49 -14.96 2.15
C THR A 143 41.61 -16.02 1.47
N ALA A 144 40.31 -15.74 1.32
CA ALA A 144 39.34 -16.68 0.82
C ALA A 144 39.45 -16.91 -0.70
N THR A 145 39.59 -18.18 -1.08
CA THR A 145 39.59 -18.65 -2.48
C THR A 145 38.18 -18.86 -3.04
N VAL A 146 37.14 -18.78 -2.21
CA VAL A 146 35.75 -18.93 -2.66
C VAL A 146 35.30 -17.71 -3.47
N ARG A 147 34.59 -17.98 -4.57
CA ARG A 147 33.90 -16.93 -5.34
C ARG A 147 32.56 -16.60 -4.69
N ALA A 148 32.54 -15.53 -3.91
CA ALA A 148 31.37 -15.06 -3.18
C ALA A 148 31.28 -13.53 -3.18
N THR A 149 30.08 -13.02 -2.91
CA THR A 149 29.78 -11.61 -2.72
C THR A 149 30.01 -11.17 -1.27
N ASP A 150 29.98 -9.87 -1.02
CA ASP A 150 30.09 -9.23 0.30
C ASP A 150 29.28 -9.91 1.40
N ASP A 151 28.02 -10.25 1.09
CA ASP A 151 27.10 -10.83 2.05
C ASP A 151 27.47 -12.23 2.53
N TYR A 152 28.39 -12.93 1.86
CA TYR A 152 28.99 -14.16 2.36
C TYR A 152 30.00 -13.86 3.48
N PHE A 153 30.93 -12.93 3.24
CA PHE A 153 31.99 -12.58 4.18
C PHE A 153 31.44 -11.95 5.45
N PHE A 154 30.46 -11.05 5.31
CA PHE A 154 29.77 -10.48 6.46
C PHE A 154 28.99 -11.54 7.26
N GLU A 155 28.43 -12.55 6.60
CA GLU A 155 27.73 -13.63 7.29
C GLU A 155 28.68 -14.56 8.06
N GLU A 156 29.84 -14.90 7.47
CA GLU A 156 30.86 -15.70 8.16
C GLU A 156 31.44 -14.95 9.37
N ALA A 157 31.77 -13.66 9.20
CA ALA A 157 32.25 -12.83 10.29
C ALA A 157 31.19 -12.61 11.38
N TRP A 158 29.94 -12.40 11.00
CA TRP A 158 28.81 -12.36 11.91
C TRP A 158 28.71 -13.68 12.69
N SER A 159 28.72 -14.82 12.01
CA SER A 159 28.61 -16.14 12.64
C SER A 159 29.75 -16.42 13.62
N ALA A 160 30.98 -15.99 13.29
CA ALA A 160 32.15 -16.15 14.15
C ALA A 160 32.13 -15.25 15.39
N ASN A 161 31.51 -14.07 15.30
CA ASN A 161 31.53 -13.05 16.36
C ASN A 161 30.20 -12.93 17.14
N ALA A 162 29.11 -13.51 16.64
CA ALA A 162 27.74 -13.28 17.13
C ALA A 162 27.54 -13.57 18.62
N THR A 163 28.33 -14.46 19.23
CA THR A 163 28.25 -14.76 20.67
C THR A 163 28.62 -13.58 21.56
N ASN A 164 29.35 -12.60 21.04
CA ASN A 164 29.81 -11.41 21.77
C ASN A 164 29.23 -10.10 21.21
N LEU A 165 28.34 -10.17 20.21
CA LEU A 165 27.74 -8.99 19.58
C LEU A 165 26.33 -8.74 20.09
N THR A 166 26.07 -7.50 20.45
CA THR A 166 24.73 -6.93 20.53
C THR A 166 24.26 -6.52 19.14
N PHE A 167 22.96 -6.67 18.86
CA PHE A 167 22.42 -6.26 17.57
C PHE A 167 21.03 -5.66 17.69
N GLN A 168 20.68 -4.80 16.74
CA GLN A 168 19.36 -4.18 16.63
C GLN A 168 18.78 -4.42 15.23
N ILE A 169 17.53 -4.87 15.18
CA ILE A 169 16.82 -5.07 13.91
C ILE A 169 15.93 -3.87 13.63
N ILE A 170 16.09 -3.31 12.43
CA ILE A 170 15.22 -2.27 11.91
C ILE A 170 13.91 -2.91 11.46
N PRO A 171 12.74 -2.43 11.94
CA PRO A 171 11.44 -2.93 11.52
C PRO A 171 11.26 -2.85 10.00
N SER A 172 10.76 -3.94 9.38
CA SER A 172 10.60 -4.03 7.92
C SER A 172 9.75 -2.91 7.29
N ASN A 173 8.81 -2.33 8.05
CA ASN A 173 7.96 -1.23 7.61
C ASN A 173 8.68 0.13 7.56
N CYS A 174 9.88 0.23 8.14
CA CYS A 174 10.76 1.39 7.99
C CYS A 174 11.42 1.48 6.59
N ALA A 175 11.29 0.41 5.77
CA ALA A 175 11.67 0.41 4.37
C ALA A 175 10.44 0.54 3.47
N VAL A 176 10.49 1.48 2.52
CA VAL A 176 9.36 1.78 1.62
C VAL A 176 8.95 0.54 0.83
N GLY A 177 7.65 0.21 0.85
CA GLY A 177 7.10 -0.95 0.15
C GLY A 177 7.44 -2.30 0.79
N ARG A 178 8.09 -2.29 1.97
CA ARG A 178 8.42 -3.50 2.74
C ARG A 178 7.58 -3.53 4.02
N GLY A 179 7.42 -4.74 4.57
CA GLY A 179 6.57 -4.96 5.75
C GLY A 179 5.09 -4.60 5.54
N ARG A 180 4.38 -4.44 6.64
CA ARG A 180 3.06 -3.80 6.67
C ARG A 180 3.18 -2.53 7.49
N SER A 181 2.78 -1.41 6.92
CA SER A 181 2.66 -0.15 7.67
C SER A 181 1.22 0.01 8.14
N SER A 182 1.11 0.56 9.34
CA SER A 182 -0.08 1.16 9.89
C SER A 182 0.17 2.65 10.07
N PHE A 183 -0.88 3.39 10.40
CA PHE A 183 -0.79 4.82 10.67
C PHE A 183 0.11 5.13 11.87
N ASP A 184 0.07 4.27 12.90
CA ASP A 184 0.87 4.42 14.12
C ASP A 184 2.27 3.78 14.02
N ALA A 185 2.63 3.25 12.84
CA ALA A 185 3.94 2.67 12.60
C ALA A 185 5.03 3.74 12.57
N LYS A 186 6.26 3.34 12.91
CA LYS A 186 7.44 4.17 12.63
C LYS A 186 7.47 4.52 11.12
N PRO A 187 7.68 5.82 10.76
CA PRO A 187 7.76 6.23 9.37
C PRO A 187 8.82 5.45 8.61
N ALA A 188 8.57 5.22 7.32
CA ALA A 188 9.62 4.73 6.43
C ALA A 188 10.71 5.80 6.32
N PHE A 189 11.97 5.39 6.48
CA PHE A 189 13.11 6.28 6.30
C PHE A 189 14.05 5.80 5.19
N PHE A 190 13.90 4.57 4.71
CA PHE A 190 14.79 3.95 3.74
C PHE A 190 14.00 3.47 2.52
N LYS A 191 14.54 3.66 1.31
CA LYS A 191 14.01 3.05 0.08
C LYS A 191 15.12 2.24 -0.58
N PHE A 192 14.80 0.97 -0.79
CA PHE A 192 15.69 0.04 -1.46
C PHE A 192 15.67 0.27 -2.98
N GLY A 193 16.86 0.35 -3.58
CA GLY A 193 17.05 0.45 -5.02
C GLY A 193 16.59 -0.79 -5.78
N SER A 194 16.27 -0.61 -7.07
CA SER A 194 16.05 -1.72 -8.00
C SER A 194 17.33 -1.99 -8.77
N SER A 195 18.23 -2.79 -8.20
CA SER A 195 19.42 -3.27 -8.90
C SER A 195 19.01 -4.13 -10.12
N GLY A 196 19.30 -3.64 -11.33
CA GLY A 196 18.91 -4.26 -12.60
C GLY A 196 19.62 -5.59 -12.92
N ALA A 197 20.69 -5.95 -12.21
CA ALA A 197 21.57 -7.07 -12.56
C ALA A 197 21.34 -8.36 -11.74
N VAL A 198 20.54 -8.32 -10.66
CA VAL A 198 20.42 -9.43 -9.69
C VAL A 198 19.83 -10.71 -10.30
N GLU A 199 18.95 -10.60 -11.31
CA GLU A 199 18.33 -11.78 -11.92
C GLU A 199 19.30 -12.59 -12.80
N GLU A 200 20.32 -11.96 -13.39
CA GLU A 200 21.19 -12.57 -14.40
C GLU A 200 22.36 -13.41 -13.82
N PHE A 201 22.72 -13.15 -12.55
CA PHE A 201 23.86 -13.80 -11.86
C PHE A 201 23.44 -14.76 -10.74
N LYS A 202 22.13 -14.93 -10.51
CA LYS A 202 21.58 -15.79 -9.46
C LYS A 202 21.86 -17.28 -9.76
N GLY A 203 22.95 -17.79 -9.18
CA GLY A 203 23.39 -19.19 -9.33
C GLY A 203 24.83 -19.38 -9.84
N LYS A 204 25.55 -18.30 -10.18
CA LYS A 204 26.95 -18.32 -10.63
C LYS A 204 27.98 -18.08 -9.51
N VAL A 205 27.52 -17.71 -8.31
CA VAL A 205 28.33 -17.42 -7.12
C VAL A 205 27.95 -18.30 -5.95
N ALA A 206 28.89 -18.58 -5.06
CA ALA A 206 28.64 -19.37 -3.87
C ALA A 206 27.59 -18.69 -2.97
N GLN A 207 26.64 -19.47 -2.46
CA GLN A 207 25.63 -19.04 -1.51
C GLN A 207 25.49 -20.09 -0.42
N HIS A 208 25.22 -19.67 0.83
CA HIS A 208 24.82 -20.56 1.91
C HIS A 208 23.57 -21.36 1.49
N LYS A 209 23.66 -22.70 1.49
CA LYS A 209 22.58 -23.57 1.02
C LYS A 209 21.48 -23.69 2.08
N GLY A 210 20.30 -23.16 1.79
CA GLY A 210 19.10 -23.31 2.62
C GLY A 210 18.20 -24.46 2.19
N LYS A 211 17.34 -24.95 3.09
CA LYS A 211 16.26 -25.90 2.75
C LYS A 211 15.35 -25.28 1.68
N LYS A 212 15.39 -25.79 0.45
CA LYS A 212 14.57 -25.31 -0.68
C LYS A 212 13.07 -25.42 -0.34
N ARG A 213 12.40 -24.27 -0.22
CA ARG A 213 10.94 -24.21 -0.07
C ARG A 213 10.29 -24.55 -1.41
N LYS A 214 9.75 -25.77 -1.57
CA LYS A 214 9.05 -26.20 -2.80
C LYS A 214 7.87 -25.25 -3.09
N LEU A 215 7.81 -24.67 -4.30
CA LEU A 215 6.61 -23.99 -4.79
C LEU A 215 5.44 -25.00 -4.80
N SER A 216 4.31 -24.64 -4.19
CA SER A 216 3.09 -25.46 -4.25
C SER A 216 2.61 -25.63 -5.69
N MET A 217 1.99 -26.76 -6.05
CA MET A 217 1.45 -27.02 -7.40
C MET A 217 0.62 -25.85 -7.97
N ARG A 218 -0.23 -25.21 -7.15
CA ARG A 218 -1.01 -24.03 -7.55
C ARG A 218 -0.15 -22.86 -8.01
N GLY A 219 1.00 -22.61 -7.37
CA GLY A 219 1.91 -21.52 -7.74
C GLY A 219 2.60 -21.77 -9.08
N LYS A 220 2.93 -23.04 -9.40
CA LYS A 220 3.47 -23.43 -10.71
C LYS A 220 2.44 -23.27 -11.82
N ALA A 221 1.19 -23.64 -11.55
CA ALA A 221 0.08 -23.47 -12.50
C ALA A 221 -0.17 -21.98 -12.80
N LEU A 222 -0.13 -21.12 -11.77
CA LEU A 222 -0.37 -19.68 -11.90
C LEU A 222 0.72 -18.99 -12.73
N PHE A 223 1.98 -19.39 -12.56
CA PHE A 223 3.09 -18.89 -13.35
C PHE A 223 2.97 -19.27 -14.83
N ARG A 224 2.56 -20.52 -15.12
CA ARG A 224 2.30 -20.97 -16.50
C ARG A 224 1.11 -20.23 -17.13
N ALA A 225 0.03 -20.03 -16.38
CA ALA A 225 -1.14 -19.30 -16.84
C ALA A 225 -0.79 -17.85 -17.22
N LYS A 226 -0.06 -17.12 -16.37
CA LYS A 226 0.40 -15.75 -16.68
C LYS A 226 1.27 -15.68 -17.92
N ARG A 227 2.16 -16.67 -18.12
CA ARG A 227 3.05 -16.71 -19.29
C ARG A 227 2.30 -16.99 -20.59
N LEU A 228 1.32 -17.91 -20.56
CA LEU A 228 0.44 -18.17 -21.70
C LEU A 228 -0.43 -16.95 -22.02
N GLU A 229 -1.00 -16.32 -21.00
CA GLU A 229 -1.81 -15.11 -21.16
C GLU A 229 -1.03 -13.96 -21.80
N ALA A 230 0.25 -13.78 -21.45
CA ALA A 230 1.13 -12.77 -22.04
C ALA A 230 1.44 -12.99 -23.53
N THR A 231 1.24 -14.21 -24.03
CA THR A 231 1.46 -14.56 -25.44
C THR A 231 0.19 -14.51 -26.30
N LEU A 232 -0.98 -14.24 -25.71
CA LEU A 232 -2.25 -14.20 -26.42
C LEU A 232 -2.53 -12.83 -27.04
N PRO A 233 -3.18 -12.75 -28.22
CA PRO A 233 -3.66 -11.50 -28.77
C PRO A 233 -4.56 -10.74 -27.78
N PRO A 234 -4.52 -9.39 -27.74
CA PRO A 234 -5.23 -8.59 -26.75
C PRO A 234 -6.74 -8.87 -26.65
N ALA A 235 -7.40 -9.16 -27.79
CA ALA A 235 -8.82 -9.50 -27.80
C ALA A 235 -9.13 -10.83 -27.11
N MET A 236 -8.25 -11.84 -27.27
CA MET A 236 -8.43 -13.17 -26.68
C MET A 236 -8.12 -13.15 -25.18
N SER A 237 -7.05 -12.45 -24.78
CA SER A 237 -6.69 -12.26 -23.38
C SER A 237 -7.81 -11.56 -22.59
N ARG A 238 -8.43 -10.53 -23.17
CA ARG A 238 -9.60 -9.84 -22.58
C ARG A 238 -10.78 -10.77 -22.34
N LYS A 239 -11.15 -11.60 -23.33
CA LYS A 239 -12.23 -12.60 -23.18
C LYS A 239 -11.94 -13.63 -22.10
N LEU A 240 -10.70 -14.14 -22.03
CA LEU A 240 -10.29 -15.13 -21.03
C LEU A 240 -10.35 -14.58 -19.61
N ARG A 241 -9.89 -13.34 -19.40
CA ARG A 241 -10.00 -12.63 -18.11
C ARG A 241 -11.45 -12.45 -17.69
N GLN A 242 -12.32 -12.06 -18.62
CA GLN A 242 -13.75 -11.87 -18.34
C GLN A 242 -14.42 -13.18 -17.89
N VAL A 243 -14.11 -14.30 -18.55
CA VAL A 243 -14.61 -15.63 -18.13
C VAL A 243 -14.07 -16.02 -16.75
N ALA A 244 -12.79 -15.78 -16.48
CA ALA A 244 -12.19 -16.08 -15.19
C ALA A 244 -12.78 -15.23 -14.04
N ASP A 245 -13.04 -13.94 -14.29
CA ASP A 245 -13.68 -13.03 -13.35
C ASP A 245 -15.14 -13.44 -13.07
N GLN A 246 -15.91 -13.80 -14.11
CA GLN A 246 -17.29 -14.31 -13.98
C GLN A 246 -17.36 -15.64 -13.22
N ALA A 247 -16.43 -16.54 -13.48
CA ALA A 247 -16.34 -17.83 -12.80
C ALA A 247 -15.82 -17.71 -11.35
N GLY A 248 -15.34 -16.54 -10.92
CA GLY A 248 -14.70 -16.34 -9.62
C GLY A 248 -13.33 -17.03 -9.49
N ILE A 249 -12.76 -17.46 -10.62
CA ILE A 249 -11.45 -18.13 -10.68
C ILE A 249 -10.35 -17.12 -10.33
N THR A 250 -10.52 -15.84 -10.70
CA THR A 250 -9.59 -14.77 -10.32
C THR A 250 -9.50 -14.61 -8.80
N GLY A 251 -10.59 -14.74 -8.04
CA GLY A 251 -10.54 -14.73 -6.57
C GLY A 251 -9.75 -15.92 -5.99
N LEU A 252 -9.81 -17.07 -6.65
CA LEU A 252 -9.04 -18.28 -6.31
C LEU A 252 -7.54 -18.15 -6.65
N LEU A 253 -7.20 -17.37 -7.68
CA LEU A 253 -5.84 -17.16 -8.19
C LEU A 253 -5.14 -15.94 -7.55
N THR A 254 -5.87 -14.87 -7.25
CA THR A 254 -5.37 -13.62 -6.64
C THR A 254 -5.36 -13.64 -5.12
N ALA A 255 -5.82 -14.74 -4.50
CA ALA A 255 -5.64 -15.00 -3.08
C ALA A 255 -4.13 -15.12 -2.76
N HIS A 256 -3.45 -13.99 -2.64
CA HIS A 256 -2.09 -13.90 -2.15
C HIS A 256 -2.07 -14.48 -0.74
N LYS A 257 -1.37 -15.61 -0.60
CA LYS A 257 -1.11 -16.26 0.70
C LYS A 257 -0.40 -15.27 1.63
N HIS A 258 -1.14 -14.58 2.47
CA HIS A 258 -0.59 -13.98 3.68
C HIS A 258 -0.33 -15.10 4.70
N LYS A 259 0.91 -15.61 4.72
CA LYS A 259 1.41 -16.64 5.65
C LYS A 259 1.66 -16.06 7.06
N ALA A 260 0.60 -15.66 7.74
CA ALA A 260 0.57 -15.67 9.20
C ALA A 260 -0.67 -16.51 9.59
N PRO A 261 -0.65 -17.26 10.70
CA PRO A 261 -1.82 -18.01 11.15
C PRO A 261 -2.97 -17.02 11.33
N ASN A 262 -3.95 -17.07 10.43
CA ASN A 262 -5.18 -16.32 10.60
C ASN A 262 -5.91 -17.07 11.71
N ASN A 263 -6.05 -16.46 12.89
CA ASN A 263 -6.71 -17.11 14.02
C ASN A 263 -8.11 -17.58 13.58
N LYS A 264 -8.43 -18.85 13.85
CA LYS A 264 -9.69 -19.47 13.40
C LYS A 264 -10.89 -18.74 13.98
N LEU A 265 -10.81 -18.24 15.20
CA LEU A 265 -11.87 -17.46 15.86
C LEU A 265 -12.14 -16.16 15.13
N VAL A 266 -11.10 -15.40 14.76
CA VAL A 266 -11.25 -14.16 13.97
C VAL A 266 -11.85 -14.43 12.59
N SER A 267 -11.49 -15.57 11.97
CA SER A 267 -12.08 -16.00 10.69
C SER A 267 -13.54 -16.42 10.83
N ALA A 268 -13.88 -17.13 11.91
CA ALA A 268 -15.25 -17.54 12.22
C ALA A 268 -16.12 -16.32 12.51
N MET A 269 -15.62 -15.38 13.32
CA MET A 269 -16.24 -14.10 13.61
C MET A 269 -16.56 -13.31 12.34
N ASN A 270 -15.60 -13.16 11.42
CA ASN A 270 -15.84 -12.49 10.14
C ASN A 270 -16.91 -13.19 9.28
N THR A 271 -16.98 -14.52 9.35
CA THR A 271 -17.96 -15.30 8.60
C THR A 271 -19.36 -15.16 9.20
N ALA A 272 -19.47 -15.22 10.53
CA ALA A 272 -20.71 -15.02 11.28
C ALA A 272 -21.23 -13.58 11.11
N ALA A 273 -20.33 -12.60 11.22
CA ALA A 273 -20.64 -11.18 11.03
C ALA A 273 -21.22 -10.88 9.64
N LYS A 274 -20.71 -11.50 8.57
CA LYS A 274 -21.26 -11.32 7.22
C LYS A 274 -22.67 -11.93 7.04
N LYS A 275 -23.12 -12.74 8.00
CA LYS A 275 -24.42 -13.43 8.01
C LYS A 275 -25.38 -12.87 9.07
N GLY A 276 -25.03 -11.80 9.78
CA GLY A 276 -25.86 -11.24 10.85
C GLY A 276 -25.95 -12.11 12.11
N GLN A 277 -25.01 -13.05 12.32
CA GLN A 277 -25.08 -14.01 13.43
C GLN A 277 -24.45 -13.42 14.71
N THR A 278 -25.17 -12.51 15.38
CA THR A 278 -24.69 -11.75 16.54
C THR A 278 -24.12 -12.64 17.65
N ASP A 279 -24.82 -13.69 18.08
CA ASP A 279 -24.37 -14.56 19.17
C ASP A 279 -23.05 -15.27 18.86
N GLN A 280 -22.87 -15.71 17.60
CA GLN A 280 -21.63 -16.35 17.17
C GLN A 280 -20.46 -15.37 17.09
N VAL A 281 -20.72 -14.10 16.73
CA VAL A 281 -19.70 -13.05 16.76
C VAL A 281 -19.27 -12.79 18.20
N SER A 282 -20.22 -12.58 19.11
CA SER A 282 -19.95 -12.31 20.53
C SER A 282 -19.21 -13.47 21.20
N ALA A 283 -19.65 -14.71 20.96
CA ALA A 283 -18.98 -15.90 21.50
C ALA A 283 -17.54 -16.05 20.97
N ALA A 284 -17.33 -15.87 19.67
CA ALA A 284 -16.00 -15.97 19.07
C ALA A 284 -15.06 -14.84 19.53
N LEU A 285 -15.59 -13.64 19.80
CA LEU A 285 -14.82 -12.51 20.34
C LEU A 285 -14.41 -12.77 21.79
N ALA A 286 -15.35 -13.16 22.64
CA ALA A 286 -15.07 -13.47 24.04
C ALA A 286 -14.06 -14.62 24.19
N GLU A 287 -14.20 -15.68 23.39
CA GLU A 287 -13.23 -16.78 23.37
C GLU A 287 -11.85 -16.28 22.90
N TYR A 288 -11.80 -15.42 21.87
CA TYR A 288 -10.54 -14.87 21.37
C TYR A 288 -9.84 -13.99 22.42
N GLU A 289 -10.56 -13.08 23.05
CA GLU A 289 -10.04 -12.14 24.05
C GLU A 289 -9.58 -12.87 25.33
N SER A 290 -10.16 -14.04 25.64
CA SER A 290 -9.72 -14.87 26.76
C SER A 290 -8.35 -15.55 26.54
N GLN A 291 -7.88 -15.65 25.29
CA GLN A 291 -6.71 -16.45 24.91
C GLN A 291 -5.61 -15.66 24.19
N PHE A 292 -5.96 -14.54 23.53
CA PHE A 292 -5.07 -13.88 22.58
C PHE A 292 -5.05 -12.35 22.74
N LEU A 293 -3.88 -11.77 22.49
CA LEU A 293 -3.75 -10.33 22.21
C LEU A 293 -3.82 -10.11 20.70
N ALA A 294 -4.73 -9.25 20.26
CA ALA A 294 -4.92 -8.98 18.83
C ALA A 294 -3.71 -8.31 18.20
N THR A 295 -3.15 -8.90 17.15
CA THR A 295 -2.24 -8.18 16.24
C THR A 295 -2.99 -7.06 15.51
N GLU A 296 -2.30 -6.06 14.95
CA GLU A 296 -2.96 -5.00 14.14
C GLU A 296 -3.87 -5.56 13.03
N ARG A 297 -3.41 -6.63 12.37
CA ARG A 297 -4.20 -7.31 11.34
C ARG A 297 -5.50 -7.88 11.92
N GLU A 298 -5.42 -8.51 13.08
CA GLU A 298 -6.58 -9.11 13.75
C GLU A 298 -7.51 -8.03 14.28
N ARG A 299 -6.98 -6.95 14.87
CA ARG A 299 -7.78 -5.76 15.24
C ARG A 299 -8.54 -5.20 14.05
N GLY A 300 -7.86 -5.06 12.90
CA GLY A 300 -8.51 -4.67 11.65
C GLY A 300 -9.61 -5.65 11.26
N ASN A 301 -9.36 -6.95 11.28
CA ASN A 301 -10.37 -7.97 10.97
C ASN A 301 -11.56 -7.96 11.94
N ILE A 302 -11.34 -7.71 13.23
CA ILE A 302 -12.38 -7.62 14.25
C ILE A 302 -13.24 -6.38 13.99
N ARG A 303 -12.63 -5.20 13.77
CA ARG A 303 -13.34 -3.96 13.40
C ARG A 303 -14.17 -4.11 12.11
N ALA A 304 -13.61 -4.78 11.09
CA ALA A 304 -14.35 -5.09 9.87
C ALA A 304 -15.54 -6.03 10.16
N ALA A 305 -15.37 -7.03 11.03
CA ALA A 305 -16.47 -7.90 11.46
C ALA A 305 -17.58 -7.12 12.15
N HIS A 306 -17.28 -6.18 13.06
CA HIS A 306 -18.29 -5.31 13.65
C HIS A 306 -19.04 -4.50 12.59
N SER A 307 -18.33 -3.96 11.60
CA SER A 307 -18.96 -3.21 10.49
C SER A 307 -19.87 -4.09 9.64
N PHE A 308 -19.46 -5.32 9.30
CA PHE A 308 -20.34 -6.28 8.61
C PHE A 308 -21.57 -6.66 9.45
N LEU A 309 -21.37 -6.83 10.76
CA LEU A 309 -22.44 -7.19 11.67
C LEU A 309 -23.47 -6.07 11.72
N TYR A 310 -23.06 -4.80 11.88
CA TYR A 310 -23.95 -3.63 11.87
C TYR A 310 -24.96 -3.68 10.71
N TYR A 311 -24.47 -3.88 9.49
CA TYR A 311 -25.30 -3.89 8.29
C TYR A 311 -26.19 -5.14 8.17
N SER A 312 -25.66 -6.31 8.54
CA SER A 312 -26.33 -7.60 8.31
C SER A 312 -27.25 -8.04 9.44
N SER A 313 -27.07 -7.51 10.66
CA SER A 313 -27.95 -7.76 11.80
C SER A 313 -29.03 -6.69 11.98
N LYS A 314 -29.08 -5.67 11.10
CA LYS A 314 -30.17 -4.68 11.07
C LYS A 314 -31.54 -5.39 11.10
N PRO A 315 -32.41 -5.11 12.08
CA PRO A 315 -33.71 -5.79 12.19
C PRO A 315 -34.57 -5.56 10.94
N SER A 316 -34.76 -6.61 10.15
CA SER A 316 -35.57 -6.56 8.92
C SER A 316 -35.97 -7.97 8.49
N THR A 317 -37.17 -8.11 7.92
CA THR A 317 -37.64 -9.34 7.27
C THR A 317 -37.15 -9.48 5.82
N GLU A 318 -36.63 -8.40 5.25
CA GLU A 318 -36.09 -8.34 3.89
C GLU A 318 -34.58 -8.08 3.90
N THR A 319 -33.89 -8.60 2.89
CA THR A 319 -32.45 -8.46 2.72
C THR A 319 -32.10 -7.89 1.35
N LEU A 320 -31.15 -6.98 1.31
CA LEU A 320 -30.50 -6.47 0.12
C LEU A 320 -29.07 -7.01 0.06
N THR A 321 -28.70 -7.70 -1.02
CA THR A 321 -27.32 -8.16 -1.20
C THR A 321 -26.52 -7.13 -1.99
N MET A 322 -25.33 -6.77 -1.51
CA MET A 322 -24.44 -5.80 -2.16
C MET A 322 -23.04 -6.35 -2.33
N ALA A 323 -22.34 -5.93 -3.38
CA ALA A 323 -20.93 -6.20 -3.56
C ALA A 323 -20.11 -4.90 -3.54
N TRP A 324 -19.11 -4.88 -2.66
CA TRP A 324 -18.11 -3.82 -2.57
C TRP A 324 -16.74 -4.43 -2.24
N TRP A 325 -15.70 -3.61 -2.21
CA TRP A 325 -14.36 -4.05 -1.89
C TRP A 325 -14.15 -3.97 -0.37
N ASP A 326 -13.91 -5.09 0.32
CA ASP A 326 -13.82 -5.09 1.79
C ASP A 326 -12.40 -4.91 2.33
N LYS A 327 -11.37 -4.85 1.47
CA LYS A 327 -9.95 -4.88 1.88
C LYS A 327 -9.23 -3.55 1.59
N PRO A 328 -8.19 -3.20 2.37
CA PRO A 328 -7.70 -3.89 3.56
C PRO A 328 -8.68 -3.77 4.74
N HIS A 329 -8.58 -4.68 5.70
CA HIS A 329 -9.28 -4.52 6.99
C HIS A 329 -8.47 -3.58 7.91
N PRO A 330 -9.10 -2.66 8.66
CA PRO A 330 -10.53 -2.59 9.02
C PRO A 330 -11.48 -2.16 7.89
N GLY A 331 -10.98 -1.36 6.95
CA GLY A 331 -11.70 -0.91 5.77
C GLY A 331 -10.92 0.22 5.12
N ASN A 332 -11.23 0.55 3.88
CA ASN A 332 -10.81 1.81 3.26
C ASN A 332 -12.08 2.67 3.12
N TYR A 333 -12.05 3.90 3.62
CA TYR A 333 -13.20 4.81 3.69
C TYR A 333 -14.04 4.79 2.40
N GLY A 334 -13.39 4.99 1.25
CA GLY A 334 -14.06 5.04 -0.04
C GLY A 334 -14.78 3.76 -0.44
N ASP A 335 -14.26 2.58 -0.05
CA ASP A 335 -14.91 1.30 -0.38
C ASP A 335 -16.10 1.00 0.55
N TRP A 336 -16.07 1.54 1.78
CA TRP A 336 -17.14 1.38 2.77
C TRP A 336 -18.21 2.47 2.70
N LEU A 337 -18.03 3.48 1.84
CA LEU A 337 -19.11 4.41 1.48
C LEU A 337 -20.29 3.70 0.80
N ALA A 338 -20.04 2.63 0.03
CA ALA A 338 -21.11 1.90 -0.66
C ALA A 338 -22.20 1.37 0.30
N PRO A 339 -21.89 0.54 1.32
CA PRO A 339 -22.90 0.10 2.28
C PRO A 339 -23.42 1.24 3.16
N PHE A 340 -22.58 2.22 3.53
CA PHE A 340 -23.01 3.38 4.32
C PHE A 340 -24.10 4.19 3.63
N ILE A 341 -23.92 4.45 2.33
CA ILE A 341 -24.87 5.21 1.51
C ILE A 341 -26.17 4.43 1.34
N VAL A 342 -26.08 3.15 0.99
CA VAL A 342 -27.29 2.35 0.72
C VAL A 342 -28.11 2.11 1.98
N ASP A 343 -27.47 1.90 3.13
CA ASP A 343 -28.16 1.71 4.42
C ASP A 343 -29.08 2.88 4.79
N HIS A 344 -28.76 4.11 4.37
CA HIS A 344 -29.61 5.28 4.54
C HIS A 344 -30.91 5.22 3.73
N TYR A 345 -30.92 4.57 2.57
CA TYR A 345 -32.05 4.53 1.64
C TYR A 345 -32.86 3.22 1.70
N THR A 346 -32.59 2.35 2.68
CA THR A 346 -33.27 1.07 2.82
C THR A 346 -33.43 0.63 4.27
N ASP A 347 -34.60 0.11 4.63
CA ASP A 347 -34.81 -0.54 5.94
C ASP A 347 -34.31 -1.99 5.97
N LYS A 348 -33.95 -2.53 4.80
CA LYS A 348 -33.47 -3.92 4.65
C LYS A 348 -32.13 -4.14 5.32
N SER A 349 -31.91 -5.36 5.84
CA SER A 349 -30.57 -5.79 6.21
C SER A 349 -29.69 -5.92 4.97
N ILE A 350 -28.42 -5.56 5.09
CA ILE A 350 -27.46 -5.60 3.97
C ILE A 350 -26.53 -6.79 4.14
N THR A 351 -26.45 -7.64 3.11
CA THR A 351 -25.55 -8.81 3.07
C THR A 351 -24.43 -8.62 2.07
N PHE A 352 -23.21 -9.01 2.46
CA PHE A 352 -22.02 -8.86 1.63
C PHE A 352 -21.88 -9.99 0.59
N GLN A 353 -21.70 -9.59 -0.67
CA GLN A 353 -21.28 -10.42 -1.79
C GLN A 353 -19.86 -10.03 -2.20
N ALA A 354 -18.89 -10.93 -2.07
CA ALA A 354 -17.53 -10.62 -2.52
C ALA A 354 -17.49 -10.38 -4.04
N LEU A 355 -16.82 -9.29 -4.46
CA LEU A 355 -16.68 -8.91 -5.87
C LEU A 355 -16.02 -10.02 -6.69
N THR A 356 -15.02 -10.70 -6.12
CA THR A 356 -14.22 -11.72 -6.82
C THR A 356 -14.78 -13.14 -6.77
N SER A 357 -15.91 -13.38 -6.09
CA SER A 357 -16.54 -14.71 -6.00
C SER A 357 -17.76 -14.81 -6.93
N ARG A 358 -18.24 -16.02 -7.18
CA ARG A 358 -19.51 -16.22 -7.92
C ARG A 358 -20.67 -15.54 -7.18
N ALA A 359 -21.58 -14.92 -7.91
CA ALA A 359 -22.76 -14.26 -7.36
C ALA A 359 -24.05 -14.86 -7.96
N PRO A 360 -24.67 -15.85 -7.28
CA PRO A 360 -25.82 -16.59 -7.81
C PRO A 360 -27.14 -15.81 -7.72
N ARG A 361 -27.18 -14.71 -6.97
CA ARG A 361 -28.36 -13.87 -6.78
C ARG A 361 -28.09 -12.45 -7.27
N ASN A 362 -29.17 -11.72 -7.53
CA ASN A 362 -29.09 -10.30 -7.82
C ASN A 362 -28.40 -9.57 -6.66
N HIS A 363 -27.50 -8.64 -6.98
CA HIS A 363 -26.78 -7.87 -5.99
C HIS A 363 -26.45 -6.48 -6.52
N LEU A 364 -26.49 -5.50 -5.65
CA LEU A 364 -26.16 -4.12 -5.99
C LEU A 364 -24.64 -3.93 -6.04
N VAL A 365 -24.16 -3.24 -7.07
CA VAL A 365 -22.79 -2.76 -7.23
C VAL A 365 -22.86 -1.25 -7.39
N THR A 366 -22.29 -0.54 -6.43
CA THR A 366 -22.34 0.93 -6.37
C THR A 366 -21.06 1.49 -5.77
N VAL A 367 -20.76 2.75 -6.10
CA VAL A 367 -19.55 3.49 -5.67
C VAL A 367 -18.24 2.81 -6.11
N GLY A 368 -17.19 3.60 -6.29
CA GLY A 368 -15.85 3.10 -6.56
C GLY A 368 -15.59 2.55 -7.97
N SER A 369 -14.33 2.17 -8.20
CA SER A 369 -13.82 1.71 -9.50
C SER A 369 -13.87 0.19 -9.66
N VAL A 370 -15.02 -0.42 -9.32
CA VAL A 370 -15.19 -1.88 -9.26
C VAL A 370 -15.93 -2.45 -10.47
N GLY A 371 -16.16 -1.64 -11.51
CA GLY A 371 -16.90 -2.02 -12.72
C GLY A 371 -16.42 -3.31 -13.40
N ARG A 372 -15.11 -3.60 -13.34
CA ARG A 372 -14.52 -4.87 -13.82
C ARG A 372 -15.21 -6.11 -13.22
N PHE A 373 -15.71 -6.02 -11.99
CA PHE A 373 -16.30 -7.14 -11.25
C PHE A 373 -17.83 -7.24 -11.42
N VAL A 374 -18.42 -6.39 -12.25
CA VAL A 374 -19.85 -6.45 -12.58
C VAL A 374 -20.17 -7.78 -13.27
N LYS A 375 -21.24 -8.42 -12.80
CA LYS A 375 -21.73 -9.72 -13.26
C LYS A 375 -23.09 -9.55 -13.92
N SER A 376 -23.55 -10.58 -14.62
CA SER A 376 -24.89 -10.57 -15.22
C SER A 376 -26.02 -10.43 -14.20
N SER A 377 -25.78 -10.82 -12.94
CA SER A 377 -26.70 -10.63 -11.81
C SER A 377 -26.52 -9.30 -11.09
N SER A 378 -25.63 -8.42 -11.54
CA SER A 378 -25.41 -7.14 -10.89
C SER A 378 -26.49 -6.13 -11.28
N VAL A 379 -26.94 -5.37 -10.30
CA VAL A 379 -27.65 -4.10 -10.46
C VAL A 379 -26.64 -2.99 -10.22
N VAL A 380 -26.45 -2.09 -11.17
CA VAL A 380 -25.36 -1.12 -11.18
C VAL A 380 -25.89 0.29 -11.05
N VAL A 381 -25.35 1.02 -10.07
CA VAL A 381 -25.64 2.44 -9.82
C VAL A 381 -24.33 3.19 -9.58
N GLY A 382 -23.96 4.08 -10.50
CA GLY A 382 -22.91 5.08 -10.29
C GLY A 382 -21.49 4.53 -10.09
N THR A 383 -21.26 3.23 -10.28
CA THR A 383 -19.91 2.64 -10.24
C THR A 383 -19.14 2.98 -11.52
N GLY A 384 -17.82 2.96 -11.43
CA GLY A 384 -16.93 3.21 -12.57
C GLY A 384 -15.86 2.14 -12.74
N VAL A 385 -14.94 2.37 -13.69
CA VAL A 385 -13.79 1.49 -13.93
C VAL A 385 -12.46 2.14 -13.53
N SER A 386 -11.45 1.31 -13.29
CA SER A 386 -10.06 1.74 -13.02
C SER A 386 -9.16 1.73 -14.26
N SER A 387 -9.61 1.11 -15.36
CA SER A 387 -8.89 0.97 -16.63
C SER A 387 -9.84 0.55 -17.75
N PHE A 388 -9.48 0.80 -19.01
CA PHE A 388 -10.19 0.28 -20.18
C PHE A 388 -9.80 -1.16 -20.56
N ASP A 389 -8.84 -1.76 -19.85
CA ASP A 389 -8.28 -3.08 -20.17
C ASP A 389 -9.29 -4.23 -20.05
N TYR A 390 -10.40 -4.01 -19.32
CA TYR A 390 -11.38 -5.03 -19.01
C TYR A 390 -12.76 -4.60 -19.50
N PRO A 391 -13.43 -5.40 -20.34
CA PRO A 391 -14.78 -5.08 -20.78
C PRO A 391 -15.77 -5.14 -19.62
N LEU A 392 -16.79 -4.30 -19.67
CA LEU A 392 -17.92 -4.36 -18.75
C LEU A 392 -18.89 -5.49 -19.15
N ASN A 393 -19.64 -6.00 -18.17
CA ASN A 393 -20.61 -7.05 -18.45
C ASN A 393 -21.87 -6.44 -19.06
N SER A 394 -22.09 -6.65 -20.35
CA SER A 394 -23.24 -6.11 -21.09
C SER A 394 -24.61 -6.61 -20.62
N LYS A 395 -24.67 -7.72 -19.87
CA LYS A 395 -25.93 -8.34 -19.41
C LYS A 395 -26.40 -7.86 -18.03
N ALA A 396 -25.62 -7.04 -17.35
CA ALA A 396 -26.02 -6.49 -16.05
C ALA A 396 -27.13 -5.44 -16.22
N LYS A 397 -27.84 -5.14 -15.13
CA LYS A 397 -28.84 -4.06 -15.12
C LYS A 397 -28.18 -2.75 -14.69
N TYR A 398 -28.10 -1.77 -15.59
CA TYR A 398 -27.52 -0.46 -15.30
C TYR A 398 -28.62 0.58 -15.10
N TYR A 399 -28.57 1.31 -13.99
CA TYR A 399 -29.40 2.50 -13.73
C TYR A 399 -28.61 3.78 -13.96
N SER A 400 -27.35 3.80 -13.54
CA SER A 400 -26.42 4.89 -13.77
C SER A 400 -24.99 4.38 -13.74
N LEU A 401 -24.06 5.18 -14.24
CA LEU A 401 -22.61 4.94 -14.20
C LEU A 401 -21.90 6.14 -13.58
N ARG A 402 -20.64 5.97 -13.18
CA ARG A 402 -19.90 7.10 -12.59
C ARG A 402 -19.77 8.30 -13.52
N GLY A 403 -19.57 8.05 -14.82
CA GLY A 403 -19.33 9.08 -15.81
C GLY A 403 -19.30 8.57 -17.25
N PRO A 404 -19.11 9.48 -18.22
CA PRO A 404 -19.23 9.18 -19.64
C PRO A 404 -18.13 8.26 -20.18
N ARG A 405 -16.95 8.20 -19.55
CA ARG A 405 -15.87 7.30 -19.99
C ARG A 405 -16.19 5.86 -19.62
N THR A 406 -16.77 5.63 -18.44
CA THR A 406 -17.31 4.31 -18.07
C THR A 406 -18.47 3.90 -18.99
N ALA A 407 -19.36 4.85 -19.35
CA ALA A 407 -20.45 4.59 -20.28
C ALA A 407 -19.98 4.23 -21.69
N GLN A 408 -18.94 4.90 -22.20
CA GLN A 408 -18.32 4.54 -23.47
C GLN A 408 -17.78 3.11 -23.45
N LEU A 409 -17.06 2.72 -22.38
CA LEU A 409 -16.57 1.34 -22.25
C LEU A 409 -17.71 0.32 -22.20
N LEU A 410 -18.86 0.66 -21.61
CA LEU A 410 -20.04 -0.21 -21.61
C LEU A 410 -20.56 -0.42 -23.04
N ARG A 411 -20.71 0.66 -23.81
CA ARG A 411 -21.11 0.60 -25.23
C ARG A 411 -20.12 -0.23 -26.06
N ASP A 412 -18.82 0.01 -25.89
CA ASP A 412 -17.76 -0.74 -26.57
C ASP A 412 -17.75 -2.24 -26.19
N SER A 413 -18.29 -2.56 -25.01
CA SER A 413 -18.48 -3.94 -24.53
C SER A 413 -19.79 -4.57 -25.02
N GLY A 414 -20.57 -3.88 -25.86
CA GLY A 414 -21.88 -4.32 -26.36
C GLY A 414 -22.99 -4.23 -25.31
N GLY A 415 -22.84 -3.37 -24.30
CA GLY A 415 -23.84 -3.10 -23.28
C GLY A 415 -24.89 -2.07 -23.70
N PRO A 416 -25.89 -1.81 -22.83
CA PRO A 416 -26.90 -0.80 -23.08
C PRO A 416 -26.30 0.61 -23.05
N ASP A 417 -27.00 1.56 -23.68
CA ASP A 417 -26.67 2.97 -23.54
C ASP A 417 -27.17 3.49 -22.18
N VAL A 418 -26.32 4.27 -21.51
CA VAL A 418 -26.59 4.82 -20.17
C VAL A 418 -26.15 6.26 -20.17
N GLU A 419 -27.10 7.16 -19.89
CA GLU A 419 -26.88 8.62 -19.87
C GLU A 419 -26.95 9.23 -18.47
N SER A 420 -27.41 8.45 -17.47
CA SER A 420 -27.42 8.88 -16.07
C SER A 420 -26.03 8.70 -15.45
N PHE A 421 -25.43 9.81 -15.02
CA PHE A 421 -24.07 9.85 -14.50
C PHE A 421 -23.94 10.44 -13.10
N GLY A 422 -22.97 9.92 -12.37
CA GLY A 422 -22.46 10.49 -11.13
C GLY A 422 -22.06 9.42 -10.11
N ASP A 423 -21.02 9.70 -9.33
CA ASP A 423 -20.63 8.84 -8.22
C ASP A 423 -21.61 9.03 -7.04
N PRO A 424 -22.22 7.96 -6.48
CA PRO A 424 -23.19 8.09 -5.40
C PRO A 424 -22.63 8.72 -4.13
N ALA A 425 -21.30 8.75 -3.93
CA ALA A 425 -20.70 9.47 -2.81
C ALA A 425 -20.93 10.99 -2.83
N ILE A 426 -21.40 11.58 -3.94
CA ILE A 426 -21.77 13.01 -3.94
C ILE A 426 -23.02 13.31 -3.10
N VAL A 427 -23.85 12.30 -2.77
CA VAL A 427 -25.07 12.47 -1.96
C VAL A 427 -24.79 12.53 -0.46
N LEU A 428 -23.53 12.39 -0.03
CA LEU A 428 -23.17 12.33 1.40
C LEU A 428 -23.73 13.50 2.21
N ARG A 429 -23.74 14.73 1.66
CA ARG A 429 -24.32 15.91 2.34
C ARG A 429 -25.81 15.79 2.69
N LYS A 430 -26.55 14.87 2.06
CA LYS A 430 -27.95 14.56 2.42
C LYS A 430 -28.07 13.53 3.54
N ILE A 431 -27.07 12.65 3.65
CA ILE A 431 -27.03 11.56 4.64
C ILE A 431 -26.49 12.05 5.99
N VAL A 432 -25.49 12.93 5.95
CA VAL A 432 -24.91 13.59 7.12
C VAL A 432 -25.06 15.10 6.92
N PRO A 433 -26.24 15.68 7.20
CA PRO A 433 -26.49 17.10 6.95
C PRO A 433 -25.65 17.96 7.92
N ILE A 434 -24.61 18.60 7.39
CA ILE A 434 -23.71 19.48 8.14
C ILE A 434 -23.83 20.88 7.54
N GLN A 435 -24.13 21.86 8.39
CA GLN A 435 -23.97 23.26 8.04
C GLN A 435 -22.54 23.67 8.40
N ARG A 436 -21.74 24.02 7.39
CA ARG A 436 -20.36 24.43 7.62
C ARG A 436 -20.31 25.80 8.28
N GLY A 437 -19.70 25.85 9.46
CA GLY A 437 -19.50 27.07 10.25
C GLY A 437 -18.05 27.56 10.20
N THR A 438 -17.62 28.23 11.28
CA THR A 438 -16.22 28.62 11.47
C THR A 438 -15.31 27.40 11.46
N THR A 439 -14.28 27.44 10.62
CA THR A 439 -13.27 26.39 10.52
C THR A 439 -12.13 26.60 11.52
N ASN A 440 -11.26 25.61 11.65
CA ASN A 440 -10.23 25.54 12.69
C ASN A 440 -8.89 26.21 12.32
N GLY A 441 -8.77 26.81 11.13
CA GLY A 441 -7.53 27.45 10.67
C GLY A 441 -6.45 26.48 10.16
N ARG A 442 -6.80 25.19 10.00
CA ARG A 442 -5.84 24.11 9.69
C ARG A 442 -6.21 23.39 8.40
N ILE A 443 -5.26 22.62 7.88
CA ILE A 443 -5.43 21.79 6.67
C ILE A 443 -5.48 20.31 7.08
N ALA A 444 -6.52 19.61 6.65
CA ALA A 444 -6.60 18.16 6.84
C ALA A 444 -5.82 17.46 5.72
N PHE A 445 -4.91 16.57 6.09
CA PHE A 445 -4.14 15.77 5.15
C PHE A 445 -4.58 14.30 5.21
N VAL A 446 -5.03 13.74 4.09
CA VAL A 446 -5.56 12.37 4.05
C VAL A 446 -4.94 11.57 2.92
N ARG A 447 -4.16 10.54 3.26
CA ARG A 447 -3.53 9.70 2.26
C ARG A 447 -4.38 8.49 1.90
N HIS A 448 -4.34 8.09 0.63
CA HIS A 448 -4.79 6.75 0.26
C HIS A 448 -3.95 5.71 1.01
N PHE A 449 -4.55 4.57 1.40
CA PHE A 449 -3.86 3.58 2.23
C PHE A 449 -2.58 3.02 1.58
N THR A 450 -2.45 3.05 0.26
CA THR A 450 -1.21 2.64 -0.44
C THR A 450 -0.11 3.69 -0.35
N HIS A 451 -0.44 4.95 -0.05
CA HIS A 451 0.49 6.05 0.16
C HIS A 451 0.94 6.22 1.62
N ILE A 452 0.42 5.43 2.57
CA ILE A 452 0.76 5.56 4.01
C ILE A 452 2.27 5.40 4.29
N GLN A 453 2.98 4.63 3.46
CA GLN A 453 4.43 4.45 3.54
C GLN A 453 5.25 5.52 2.80
N VAL A 454 4.61 6.50 2.17
CA VAL A 454 5.34 7.63 1.61
C VAL A 454 5.88 8.45 2.78
N PRO A 455 7.19 8.72 2.84
CA PRO A 455 7.77 9.56 3.88
C PRO A 455 7.43 11.01 3.58
N VAL A 456 6.52 11.58 4.36
CA VAL A 456 6.05 12.95 4.17
C VAL A 456 6.51 13.83 5.32
N THR A 457 6.87 15.07 5.00
CA THR A 457 7.11 16.12 6.00
C THR A 457 5.91 17.05 5.98
N LEU A 458 5.18 17.14 7.09
CA LEU A 458 3.98 17.98 7.19
C LEU A 458 4.33 19.43 7.52
N LEU A 459 3.47 20.36 7.11
CA LEU A 459 3.48 21.72 7.65
C LEU A 459 2.95 21.72 9.09
N GLU A 460 3.32 22.73 9.88
CA GLU A 460 2.86 22.88 11.28
C GLU A 460 1.33 23.01 11.39
N ASN A 461 0.69 23.61 10.40
CA ASN A 461 -0.77 23.79 10.34
C ASN A 461 -1.51 22.62 9.65
N MET A 462 -0.87 21.48 9.44
CA MET A 462 -1.49 20.28 8.88
C MET A 462 -1.73 19.20 9.93
N ASP A 463 -2.90 18.57 9.87
CA ASP A 463 -3.22 17.37 10.64
C ASP A 463 -3.44 16.19 9.71
N GLU A 464 -2.73 15.08 9.95
CA GLU A 464 -2.91 13.88 9.16
C GLU A 464 -4.01 12.98 9.74
N PHE A 465 -4.89 12.47 8.86
CA PHE A 465 -5.92 11.51 9.21
C PHE A 465 -5.79 10.19 8.45
N ASN A 466 -6.14 9.10 9.15
CA ASN A 466 -6.17 7.78 8.58
C ASN A 466 -7.45 7.52 7.79
N VAL A 467 -7.31 7.06 6.54
CA VAL A 467 -8.43 6.68 5.66
C VAL A 467 -8.99 5.27 5.95
N LEU A 468 -8.37 4.51 6.87
CA LEU A 468 -8.75 3.15 7.19
C LEU A 468 -9.95 3.08 8.15
N LEU A 469 -11.15 3.26 7.59
CA LEU A 469 -12.44 3.33 8.29
C LEU A 469 -13.44 2.38 7.64
N SER A 470 -14.35 1.78 8.43
CA SER A 470 -15.43 0.92 7.90
C SER A 470 -16.75 1.04 8.64
N HIS A 471 -16.74 1.35 9.94
CA HIS A 471 -17.99 1.45 10.70
C HIS A 471 -18.74 2.74 10.35
N PRO A 472 -20.08 2.73 10.22
CA PRO A 472 -20.88 3.93 9.95
C PRO A 472 -20.57 5.11 10.87
N ASP A 473 -20.37 4.87 12.16
CA ASP A 473 -20.05 5.92 13.14
C ASP A 473 -18.67 6.55 12.88
N GLU A 474 -17.70 5.75 12.46
CA GLU A 474 -16.36 6.22 12.09
C GLU A 474 -16.40 7.06 10.81
N ILE A 475 -17.19 6.62 9.82
CA ILE A 475 -17.42 7.33 8.56
C ILE A 475 -18.09 8.68 8.85
N ARG A 476 -19.15 8.71 9.66
CA ARG A 476 -19.85 9.94 10.05
C ARG A 476 -18.92 10.90 10.76
N LYS A 477 -18.21 10.42 11.79
CA LYS A 477 -17.25 11.24 12.55
C LYS A 477 -16.15 11.81 11.66
N PHE A 478 -15.66 11.03 10.70
CA PHE A 478 -14.64 11.48 9.76
C PHE A 478 -15.17 12.59 8.84
N ILE A 479 -16.39 12.46 8.30
CA ILE A 479 -17.05 13.51 7.50
C ILE A 479 -17.25 14.79 8.32
N GLU A 480 -17.73 14.65 9.57
CA GLU A 480 -17.89 15.77 10.51
C GLU A 480 -16.56 16.46 10.79
N THR A 481 -15.49 15.68 10.99
CA THR A 481 -14.13 16.20 11.22
C THR A 481 -13.66 17.00 10.02
N LEU A 482 -13.76 16.47 8.80
CA LEU A 482 -13.31 17.19 7.59
C LEU A 482 -14.00 18.55 7.41
N ASN A 483 -15.28 18.67 7.79
CA ASN A 483 -16.03 19.93 7.69
C ASN A 483 -15.52 21.02 8.65
N GLN A 484 -14.72 20.67 9.66
CA GLN A 484 -14.12 21.62 10.59
C GLN A 484 -12.82 22.25 10.07
N TYR A 485 -12.21 21.68 9.04
CA TYR A 485 -10.95 22.16 8.46
C TYR A 485 -11.18 23.25 7.42
N ASP A 486 -10.19 24.11 7.20
CA ASP A 486 -10.24 25.15 6.15
C ASP A 486 -10.23 24.50 4.77
N SER A 487 -9.35 23.52 4.60
CA SER A 487 -9.15 22.78 3.36
C SER A 487 -8.65 21.35 3.60
N VAL A 488 -8.68 20.54 2.54
CA VAL A 488 -8.25 19.15 2.54
C VAL A 488 -7.23 18.88 1.43
N VAL A 489 -6.08 18.31 1.78
CA VAL A 489 -5.11 17.78 0.81
C VAL A 489 -5.22 16.26 0.85
N THR A 490 -5.53 15.62 -0.28
CA THR A 490 -5.79 14.18 -0.29
C THR A 490 -5.26 13.44 -1.51
N SER A 491 -4.80 12.21 -1.28
CA SER A 491 -4.53 11.25 -2.37
C SER A 491 -5.62 10.17 -2.49
N ALA A 492 -6.68 10.26 -1.69
CA ALA A 492 -7.81 9.34 -1.70
C ALA A 492 -9.03 9.96 -2.41
N MET A 493 -9.37 9.43 -3.59
CA MET A 493 -10.45 9.95 -4.45
C MET A 493 -11.78 10.18 -3.73
N HIS A 494 -12.24 9.25 -2.89
CA HIS A 494 -13.52 9.42 -2.21
C HIS A 494 -13.49 10.46 -1.09
N VAL A 495 -12.31 10.81 -0.57
CA VAL A 495 -12.16 11.97 0.32
C VAL A 495 -12.35 13.25 -0.48
N MET A 496 -11.77 13.35 -1.69
CA MET A 496 -12.03 14.46 -2.62
C MET A 496 -13.51 14.55 -3.00
N ILE A 497 -14.17 13.42 -3.32
CA ILE A 497 -15.62 13.40 -3.62
C ILE A 497 -16.43 13.88 -2.41
N THR A 498 -16.02 13.49 -1.19
CA THR A 498 -16.64 14.00 0.05
C THR A 498 -16.48 15.52 0.12
N CYS A 499 -15.28 16.04 -0.13
CA CYS A 499 -15.04 17.49 -0.16
C CYS A 499 -15.96 18.19 -1.18
N HIS A 500 -16.08 17.68 -2.39
CA HIS A 500 -16.98 18.25 -3.41
C HIS A 500 -18.47 18.13 -3.04
N SER A 501 -18.86 17.11 -2.26
CA SER A 501 -20.22 16.99 -1.72
C SER A 501 -20.52 18.12 -0.73
N TYR A 502 -19.59 18.49 0.13
CA TYR A 502 -19.79 19.52 1.16
C TYR A 502 -19.32 20.92 0.76
N GLY A 503 -18.62 21.07 -0.37
CA GLY A 503 -17.97 22.32 -0.76
C GLY A 503 -16.75 22.66 0.11
N ILE A 504 -15.94 21.63 0.41
CA ILE A 504 -14.67 21.79 1.13
C ILE A 504 -13.55 22.05 0.11
N PRO A 505 -12.79 23.17 0.22
CA PRO A 505 -11.60 23.40 -0.58
C PRO A 505 -10.69 22.18 -0.55
N CYS A 506 -10.33 21.64 -1.71
CA CYS A 506 -9.63 20.36 -1.79
C CYS A 506 -8.57 20.34 -2.90
N SER A 507 -7.42 19.74 -2.59
CA SER A 507 -6.38 19.38 -3.56
C SER A 507 -6.28 17.87 -3.71
N MET A 508 -6.41 17.36 -4.93
CA MET A 508 -6.16 15.96 -5.25
C MET A 508 -4.70 15.77 -5.65
N VAL A 509 -3.96 14.98 -4.88
CA VAL A 509 -2.50 14.85 -5.03
C VAL A 509 -2.04 13.40 -5.20
N SER A 510 -0.85 13.28 -5.77
CA SER A 510 0.01 12.09 -5.77
C SER A 510 1.41 12.53 -5.32
N PHE A 511 2.32 11.60 -5.07
CA PHE A 511 3.67 11.93 -4.61
C PHE A 511 4.70 11.57 -5.67
N THR A 512 5.67 12.46 -5.89
CA THR A 512 6.75 12.25 -6.85
C THR A 512 7.53 10.97 -6.52
N GLY A 513 7.70 10.10 -7.52
CA GLY A 513 8.37 8.79 -7.36
C GLY A 513 7.47 7.70 -6.76
N PHE A 514 6.19 7.99 -6.54
CA PHE A 514 5.21 7.08 -5.93
C PHE A 514 3.87 7.04 -6.68
N GLU A 515 3.78 7.62 -7.87
CA GLU A 515 2.55 7.77 -8.65
C GLU A 515 1.87 6.44 -8.98
N GLY A 516 2.66 5.37 -9.19
CA GLY A 516 2.16 4.04 -9.47
C GLY A 516 1.54 3.30 -8.27
N LYS A 517 1.54 3.87 -7.06
CA LYS A 517 1.02 3.20 -5.85
C LYS A 517 -0.50 3.14 -5.78
N VAL A 518 -1.22 4.01 -6.48
CA VAL A 518 -2.70 3.96 -6.56
C VAL A 518 -3.11 3.21 -7.82
N HIS A 519 -3.96 2.19 -7.67
CA HIS A 519 -4.37 1.35 -8.81
C HIS A 519 -5.19 2.12 -9.86
N GLY A 520 -4.90 1.83 -11.13
CA GLY A 520 -5.66 2.26 -12.31
C GLY A 520 -4.81 3.08 -13.29
N THR A 521 -5.40 3.43 -14.44
CA THR A 521 -4.75 4.25 -15.47
C THR A 521 -4.98 5.76 -15.29
N GLY A 522 -5.47 6.19 -14.11
CA GLY A 522 -5.91 7.57 -13.86
C GLY A 522 -7.32 7.90 -14.35
N ILE A 523 -7.90 7.09 -15.26
CA ILE A 523 -9.23 7.33 -15.88
C ILE A 523 -10.33 7.77 -14.91
N LYS A 524 -10.33 7.20 -13.69
CA LYS A 524 -11.39 7.37 -12.69
C LYS A 524 -11.63 8.82 -12.27
N TYR A 525 -10.59 9.67 -12.25
CA TYR A 525 -10.69 11.03 -11.73
C TYR A 525 -11.43 11.95 -12.73
N GLY A 526 -10.98 11.99 -13.98
CA GLY A 526 -11.69 12.69 -15.05
C GLY A 526 -13.09 12.11 -15.32
N ASP A 527 -13.26 10.79 -15.25
CA ASP A 527 -14.58 10.14 -15.41
C ASP A 527 -15.57 10.58 -14.32
N TYR A 528 -15.13 10.63 -13.06
CA TYR A 528 -15.92 11.19 -11.96
C TYR A 528 -16.26 12.66 -12.19
N SER A 529 -15.26 13.49 -12.50
CA SER A 529 -15.43 14.94 -12.59
C SER A 529 -16.52 15.29 -13.63
N LEU A 530 -16.44 14.67 -14.82
CA LEU A 530 -17.44 14.81 -15.86
C LEU A 530 -18.82 14.31 -15.43
N GLY A 531 -18.90 13.15 -14.75
CA GLY A 531 -20.17 12.64 -14.23
C GLY A 531 -20.80 13.50 -13.15
N ALA A 532 -19.98 14.21 -12.36
CA ALA A 532 -20.40 15.16 -11.35
C ALA A 532 -20.71 16.56 -11.90
N GLY A 533 -20.55 16.78 -13.22
CA GLY A 533 -20.74 18.10 -13.83
C GLY A 533 -19.66 19.11 -13.45
N LEU A 534 -18.44 18.63 -13.19
CA LEU A 534 -17.27 19.44 -12.84
C LEU A 534 -16.21 19.38 -13.95
N GLU A 535 -15.32 20.36 -13.95
CA GLU A 535 -14.12 20.34 -14.78
C GLU A 535 -13.24 19.13 -14.43
N PRO A 536 -12.66 18.42 -15.42
CA PRO A 536 -11.79 17.29 -15.18
C PRO A 536 -10.60 17.63 -14.27
N LEU A 537 -10.50 16.93 -13.14
CA LEU A 537 -9.38 17.04 -12.22
C LEU A 537 -8.63 15.71 -12.18
N ASP A 538 -7.32 15.75 -12.41
CA ASP A 538 -6.40 14.63 -12.20
C ASP A 538 -5.45 14.92 -11.02
N PRO A 539 -4.91 13.91 -10.33
CA PRO A 539 -4.02 14.13 -9.19
C PRO A 539 -2.72 14.81 -9.61
N ILE A 540 -2.32 15.85 -8.88
CA ILE A 540 -1.07 16.57 -9.11
C ILE A 540 0.06 15.85 -8.35
N SER A 541 1.16 15.52 -9.04
CA SER A 541 2.34 14.94 -8.38
C SER A 541 3.09 16.03 -7.62
N ILE A 542 3.20 15.89 -6.30
CA ILE A 542 3.84 16.85 -5.40
C ILE A 542 5.06 16.25 -4.69
N ASN A 543 5.91 17.14 -4.18
CA ASN A 543 7.03 16.76 -3.33
C ASN A 543 6.51 16.14 -2.01
N PRO A 544 7.04 14.99 -1.55
CA PRO A 544 6.69 14.43 -0.23
C PRO A 544 7.03 15.36 0.94
N ASP A 545 7.99 16.26 0.79
CA ASP A 545 8.23 17.37 1.71
C ASP A 545 7.20 18.48 1.43
N LEU A 546 6.09 18.46 2.18
CA LEU A 546 4.96 19.35 1.94
C LEU A 546 5.30 20.82 2.23
N THR A 547 6.37 21.08 2.99
CA THR A 547 6.88 22.44 3.23
C THR A 547 7.37 23.14 1.96
N LYS A 548 7.62 22.36 0.89
CA LYS A 548 8.06 22.84 -0.43
C LYS A 548 6.91 22.96 -1.44
N VAL A 549 5.66 22.78 -1.02
CA VAL A 549 4.50 22.75 -1.91
C VAL A 549 3.66 24.01 -1.72
N ASP A 550 3.39 24.71 -2.83
CA ASP A 550 2.43 25.81 -2.85
C ASP A 550 1.00 25.28 -2.99
N PHE A 551 0.34 25.06 -1.85
CA PHE A 551 -1.04 24.56 -1.82
C PHE A 551 -2.05 25.55 -2.37
N ALA A 552 -1.78 26.86 -2.33
CA ALA A 552 -2.71 27.86 -2.85
C ALA A 552 -2.90 27.71 -4.36
N SER A 553 -1.85 27.33 -5.10
CA SER A 553 -1.93 27.12 -6.55
C SER A 553 -2.67 25.85 -7.00
N ILE A 554 -2.91 24.91 -6.08
CA ILE A 554 -3.49 23.58 -6.38
C ILE A 554 -4.77 23.30 -5.59
N MET A 555 -5.29 24.29 -4.86
CA MET A 555 -6.53 24.18 -4.10
C MET A 555 -7.73 24.51 -4.99
N HIS A 556 -8.77 23.69 -4.91
CA HIS A 556 -10.00 23.89 -5.68
C HIS A 556 -11.23 23.96 -4.76
N ASP A 557 -12.09 24.95 -4.98
CA ASP A 557 -13.33 25.18 -4.23
C ASP A 557 -14.55 24.53 -4.90
N PHE A 558 -14.35 23.36 -5.52
CA PHE A 558 -15.42 22.68 -6.24
C PHE A 558 -16.54 22.23 -5.31
N ARG A 559 -17.78 22.49 -5.73
CA ARG A 559 -19.00 22.00 -5.10
C ARG A 559 -19.93 21.45 -6.15
N VAL A 560 -20.36 20.20 -5.97
CA VAL A 560 -21.36 19.59 -6.85
C VAL A 560 -22.71 20.28 -6.64
N SER A 561 -23.39 20.68 -7.74
CA SER A 561 -24.69 21.34 -7.69
C SER A 561 -25.77 20.49 -7.02
N ASP A 562 -26.77 21.11 -6.41
CA ASP A 562 -27.88 20.39 -5.78
C ASP A 562 -28.68 19.58 -6.80
N VAL A 563 -28.90 20.12 -8.01
CA VAL A 563 -29.54 19.42 -9.13
C VAL A 563 -28.82 18.11 -9.44
N LYS A 564 -27.48 18.13 -9.56
CA LYS A 564 -26.72 16.89 -9.83
C LYS A 564 -26.80 15.90 -8.67
N VAL A 565 -26.83 16.39 -7.43
CA VAL A 565 -27.01 15.52 -6.25
C VAL A 565 -28.41 14.90 -6.23
N ASP A 566 -29.46 15.64 -6.59
CA ASP A 566 -30.83 15.13 -6.73
C ASP A 566 -30.90 14.03 -7.80
N GLU A 567 -30.31 14.25 -8.97
CA GLU A 567 -30.28 13.26 -10.07
C GLU A 567 -29.63 11.94 -9.64
N VAL A 568 -28.49 12.01 -8.94
CA VAL A 568 -27.77 10.81 -8.48
C VAL A 568 -28.51 10.12 -7.34
N GLU A 569 -29.15 10.87 -6.45
CA GLU A 569 -30.00 10.30 -5.40
C GLU A 569 -31.18 9.53 -6.01
N GLU A 570 -31.84 10.06 -7.04
CA GLU A 570 -32.96 9.37 -7.68
C GLU A 570 -32.52 8.09 -8.41
N ALA A 571 -31.36 8.11 -9.09
CA ALA A 571 -30.78 6.90 -9.66
C ALA A 571 -30.46 5.84 -8.59
N LEU A 572 -29.96 6.27 -7.43
CA LEU A 572 -29.69 5.41 -6.29
C LEU A 572 -30.97 4.81 -5.70
N LYS A 573 -32.00 5.62 -5.44
CA LYS A 573 -33.32 5.14 -4.99
C LYS A 573 -33.92 4.15 -5.97
N ALA A 574 -33.81 4.40 -7.28
CA ALA A 574 -34.30 3.48 -8.32
C ALA A 574 -33.56 2.13 -8.28
N GLY A 575 -32.23 2.15 -8.15
CA GLY A 575 -31.43 0.93 -8.01
C GLY A 575 -31.72 0.13 -6.73
N VAL A 576 -31.93 0.82 -5.60
CA VAL A 576 -32.34 0.18 -4.33
C VAL A 576 -33.75 -0.39 -4.45
N LYS A 577 -34.68 0.33 -5.09
CA LYS A 577 -36.07 -0.11 -5.31
C LYS A 577 -36.16 -1.38 -6.14
N HIS A 578 -35.18 -1.68 -7.00
CA HIS A 578 -35.10 -2.95 -7.74
C HIS A 578 -35.16 -4.19 -6.83
N PHE A 579 -34.73 -4.06 -5.57
CA PHE A 579 -34.73 -5.15 -4.61
C PHE A 579 -36.01 -5.21 -3.76
N LYS A 580 -36.99 -4.32 -3.96
CA LYS A 580 -38.34 -4.43 -3.36
C LYS A 580 -39.13 -5.53 -4.08
N ARG A 581 -39.76 -6.42 -3.31
CA ARG A 581 -40.67 -7.43 -3.86
C ARG A 581 -42.00 -6.80 -4.26
#